data_AF-A0A4U3AFL6-F1
#
_entry.id   AF-A0A4U3AFL6-F1
#
_cell.length_a   1.000
_cell.length_b   1.000
_cell.length_c   1.000
_cell.angle_alpha   90.00
_cell.angle_beta   90.00
_cell.angle_gamma   90.00
#
_symmetry.space_group_name_H-M   'P 1'
#
loop_
_entity.id
_entity.type
_entity.pdbx_description
1 polymer ?
#
loop_
_entity_poly.entity_id
_entity_poly.type
_entity_poly.pdbx_seq_one_letter_code
_entity_poly.pdbx_strand_id
1 'polypeptide(L)'
;RAYERAIKGGGAVVGSTSSGGATVGSTQAGGANVSSTSSGGATVGSTSAGGGTVRASSGGGDHVHKMFHGGGIMPAEPTTIGLYTAFSDPGRNTAASFYAKGTGSSFYTHGSSGSHTHDISLPDHSHSISIPNHSHSISIPNHTHDISIPNHKHDITLPDHTHEIEFGIFELYETPSKVTIEVDGNTLPFDSIRGQDINLIPYLAKDTDGKLQRGRYVEIKITPDSLARINATVTGRLFIQSRSGGTY
;
A
#
# COMPACT_ATOMS: atom_id res chain seq x y z
N ARG A 1 -40.35 -27.01 47.50
CA ARG A 1 -40.18 -27.87 46.31
C ARG A 1 -39.21 -27.13 45.39
N ALA A 2 -38.26 -27.84 44.78
CA ALA A 2 -37.31 -27.27 43.84
C ALA A 2 -38.02 -26.98 42.51
N TYR A 3 -37.67 -25.85 41.89
CA TYR A 3 -38.15 -25.45 40.57
C TYR A 3 -36.92 -25.21 39.70
N GLU A 4 -36.96 -25.67 38.46
CA GLU A 4 -35.86 -25.50 37.50
C GLU A 4 -36.11 -24.25 36.66
N ARG A 5 -35.07 -23.42 36.50
CA ARG A 5 -35.13 -22.16 35.75
C ARG A 5 -34.66 -22.43 34.32
N ALA A 6 -35.52 -22.24 33.32
CA ALA A 6 -35.10 -22.29 31.93
C ALA A 6 -34.21 -21.07 31.63
N ILE A 7 -32.95 -21.30 31.27
CA ILE A 7 -32.03 -20.23 30.86
C ILE A 7 -31.90 -20.24 29.34
N LYS A 8 -32.48 -19.19 28.75
CA LYS A 8 -32.34 -18.56 27.41
C LYS A 8 -31.70 -19.40 26.29
N GLY A 9 -32.45 -19.49 25.18
CA GLY A 9 -32.22 -20.34 24.01
C GLY A 9 -30.82 -20.28 23.41
N GLY A 10 -30.38 -21.46 22.96
CA GLY A 10 -29.10 -21.67 22.28
C GLY A 10 -29.04 -21.09 20.87
N GLY A 11 -27.81 -20.71 20.51
CA GLY A 11 -27.31 -20.55 19.14
C GLY A 11 -28.19 -19.74 18.18
N ALA A 12 -28.17 -18.42 18.27
CA ALA A 12 -28.63 -17.57 17.18
C ALA A 12 -27.45 -17.20 16.28
N VAL A 13 -27.61 -17.35 14.96
CA VAL A 13 -26.76 -16.68 13.98
C VAL A 13 -26.98 -15.19 14.14
N VAL A 14 -26.00 -14.48 14.71
CA VAL A 14 -26.01 -13.02 14.76
C VAL A 14 -25.51 -12.52 13.42
N GLY A 15 -26.44 -12.26 12.49
CA GLY A 15 -26.11 -11.55 11.26
C GLY A 15 -25.69 -10.12 11.59
N SER A 16 -24.39 -9.83 11.51
CA SER A 16 -23.87 -8.47 11.62
C SER A 16 -24.53 -7.60 10.53
N THR A 17 -25.21 -6.53 10.91
CA THR A 17 -25.75 -5.57 9.95
C THR A 17 -24.59 -4.95 9.16
N SER A 18 -24.66 -4.95 7.83
CA SER A 18 -23.68 -4.28 6.97
C SER A 18 -23.60 -2.80 7.36
N SER A 19 -22.51 -2.40 7.98
CA SER A 19 -22.28 -1.01 8.34
C SER A 19 -20.78 -0.75 8.41
N GLY A 20 -20.35 0.33 7.76
CA GLY A 20 -19.02 0.90 7.97
C GLY A 20 -18.09 0.86 6.76
N GLY A 21 -18.54 1.29 5.58
CA GLY A 21 -17.63 1.84 4.59
C GLY A 21 -17.06 3.14 5.16
N ALA A 22 -15.84 3.10 5.67
CA ALA A 22 -15.15 4.24 6.24
C ALA A 22 -14.00 4.66 5.31
N THR A 23 -13.95 5.94 4.97
CA THR A 23 -12.73 6.55 4.44
C THR A 23 -11.89 6.98 5.63
N VAL A 24 -10.76 6.32 5.83
CA VAL A 24 -9.79 6.71 6.87
C VAL A 24 -8.69 7.51 6.17
N GLY A 25 -8.72 8.83 6.34
CA GLY A 25 -7.62 9.69 5.91
C GLY A 25 -6.46 9.52 6.89
N SER A 26 -5.29 9.10 6.40
CA SER A 26 -4.08 9.11 7.24
C SER A 26 -3.64 10.56 7.44
N THR A 27 -3.39 10.97 8.68
CA THR A 27 -2.82 12.29 9.01
C THR A 27 -1.56 12.55 8.19
N GLN A 28 -1.38 13.79 7.69
CA GLN A 28 -0.25 14.22 6.88
C GLN A 28 1.08 13.60 7.37
N ALA A 29 1.71 12.79 6.53
CA ALA A 29 3.10 12.40 6.78
C ALA A 29 3.93 13.67 6.56
N GLY A 30 4.58 14.15 7.63
CA GLY A 30 5.39 15.36 7.61
C GLY A 30 6.45 15.28 6.52
N GLY A 31 6.47 16.29 5.65
CA GLY A 31 7.40 16.40 4.54
C GLY A 31 8.83 16.30 5.06
N ALA A 32 9.61 15.44 4.42
CA ALA A 32 10.99 15.18 4.79
C ALA A 32 11.91 15.85 3.78
N ASN A 33 12.92 16.57 4.30
CA ASN A 33 14.11 16.88 3.52
C ASN A 33 15.08 15.73 3.70
N VAL A 34 15.32 14.99 2.62
CA VAL A 34 16.28 13.89 2.60
C VAL A 34 17.58 14.43 2.00
N SER A 35 18.56 14.65 2.86
CA SER A 35 19.93 14.98 2.44
C SER A 35 20.66 13.69 2.10
N SER A 36 21.08 13.53 0.85
CA SER A 36 21.95 12.41 0.46
C SER A 36 23.36 12.68 0.98
N THR A 37 24.03 11.65 1.51
CA THR A 37 25.38 11.72 2.07
C THR A 37 26.34 12.46 1.14
N SER A 38 27.19 13.32 1.69
CA SER A 38 28.21 14.07 0.95
C SER A 38 29.08 13.10 0.15
N SER A 39 29.00 13.16 -1.18
CA SER A 39 29.97 12.49 -2.05
C SER A 39 31.30 13.21 -1.85
N GLY A 40 32.27 12.52 -1.23
CA GLY A 40 33.60 13.07 -0.97
C GLY A 40 34.25 13.56 -2.26
N GLY A 41 34.77 14.79 -2.23
CA GLY A 41 35.43 15.43 -3.35
C GLY A 41 36.52 14.53 -3.90
N ALA A 42 36.56 14.40 -5.22
CA ALA A 42 37.50 13.54 -5.92
C ALA A 42 38.45 14.39 -6.75
N THR A 43 39.73 14.05 -6.70
CA THR A 43 40.71 14.51 -7.67
C THR A 43 40.88 13.39 -8.70
N VAL A 44 40.49 13.66 -9.94
CA VAL A 44 40.66 12.71 -11.05
C VAL A 44 41.86 13.16 -11.87
N GLY A 45 42.92 12.36 -11.84
CA GLY A 45 44.08 12.55 -12.71
C GLY A 45 43.89 11.79 -14.02
N SER A 46 44.00 12.47 -15.15
CA SER A 46 44.16 11.81 -16.45
C SER A 46 45.61 11.31 -16.59
N THR A 47 45.79 10.07 -17.04
CA THR A 47 47.10 9.46 -17.33
C THR A 47 47.91 10.36 -18.26
N SER A 48 49.20 10.54 -17.95
CA SER A 48 50.18 11.30 -18.73
C SER A 48 50.00 11.07 -20.23
N ALA A 49 49.71 12.12 -20.99
CA ALA A 49 49.83 12.07 -22.43
C ALA A 49 51.33 12.08 -22.74
N GLY A 50 51.86 10.93 -23.16
CA GLY A 50 53.29 10.76 -23.43
C GLY A 50 53.78 11.78 -24.45
N GLY A 51 54.83 12.51 -24.10
CA GLY A 51 55.56 13.39 -25.00
C GLY A 51 56.08 12.61 -26.20
N GLY A 52 55.98 13.23 -27.37
CA GLY A 52 56.39 12.65 -28.63
C GLY A 52 57.27 13.61 -29.40
N THR A 53 58.22 13.06 -30.15
CA THR A 53 58.99 13.82 -31.13
C THR A 53 58.21 13.87 -32.42
N VAL A 54 57.88 15.08 -32.90
CA VAL A 54 57.26 15.27 -34.21
C VAL A 54 58.35 15.71 -35.19
N ARG A 55 58.60 14.89 -36.22
CA ARG A 55 59.48 15.25 -37.34
C ARG A 55 58.74 16.17 -38.29
N ALA A 56 59.18 17.41 -38.40
CA ALA A 56 58.46 18.45 -39.14
C ALA A 56 58.70 18.44 -40.66
N SER A 57 59.66 17.68 -41.18
CA SER A 57 59.81 17.48 -42.63
C SER A 57 60.70 16.28 -42.96
N SER A 58 60.26 15.45 -43.91
CA SER A 58 61.10 14.48 -44.61
C SER A 58 61.71 15.16 -45.83
N GLY A 59 63.04 15.13 -45.89
CA GLY A 59 63.90 15.88 -46.81
C GLY A 59 63.39 16.05 -48.25
N GLY A 60 63.32 17.30 -48.68
CA GLY A 60 63.02 17.70 -50.06
C GLY A 60 63.85 18.89 -50.56
N GLY A 61 65.01 19.15 -49.95
CA GLY A 61 65.80 20.36 -50.20
C GLY A 61 67.05 20.19 -51.07
N ASP A 62 67.43 18.96 -51.43
CA ASP A 62 68.71 18.72 -52.11
C ASP A 62 68.62 19.02 -53.61
N HIS A 63 69.20 20.14 -54.04
CA HIS A 63 69.24 20.53 -55.44
C HIS A 63 70.43 21.42 -55.75
N VAL A 64 70.98 21.28 -56.96
CA VAL A 64 71.97 22.22 -57.50
C VAL A 64 71.27 23.42 -58.12
N HIS A 65 71.82 24.61 -57.93
CA HIS A 65 71.27 25.82 -58.54
C HIS A 65 71.87 26.05 -59.91
N LYS A 66 71.02 26.30 -60.91
CA LYS A 66 71.48 26.83 -62.20
C LYS A 66 71.90 28.28 -61.99
N MET A 67 73.18 28.57 -62.18
CA MET A 67 73.75 29.91 -62.01
C MET A 67 73.65 30.72 -63.31
N PHE A 68 73.88 30.08 -64.46
CA PHE A 68 73.85 30.75 -65.77
C PHE A 68 73.16 29.87 -66.83
N HIS A 69 72.35 30.49 -67.68
CA HIS A 69 71.76 29.85 -68.85
C HIS A 69 72.79 29.78 -69.98
N GLY A 70 73.01 28.60 -70.56
CA GLY A 70 73.89 28.43 -71.71
C GLY A 70 73.14 28.68 -73.01
N GLY A 71 73.57 29.67 -73.79
CA GLY A 71 72.99 30.04 -75.08
C GLY A 71 73.61 29.35 -76.29
N GLY A 72 74.44 28.33 -76.07
CA GLY A 72 75.18 27.63 -77.12
C GLY A 72 76.53 28.26 -77.48
N ILE A 73 77.20 27.64 -78.44
CA ILE A 73 78.51 28.08 -78.95
C ILE A 73 78.27 29.19 -79.97
N MET A 74 79.05 30.28 -79.87
CA MET A 74 78.98 31.35 -80.85
C MET A 74 79.79 30.98 -82.10
N PRO A 75 79.31 31.31 -83.30
CA PRO A 75 80.05 31.13 -84.55
C PRO A 75 81.14 32.21 -84.66
N ALA A 76 82.19 32.07 -83.85
CA ALA A 76 83.38 32.90 -83.88
C ALA A 76 84.61 32.00 -83.67
N GLU A 77 85.72 32.30 -84.33
CA GLU A 77 86.96 31.56 -84.15
C GLU A 77 87.72 32.08 -82.92
N PRO A 78 88.10 31.22 -81.95
CA PRO A 78 87.92 29.77 -81.92
C PRO A 78 86.50 29.35 -81.47
N THR A 79 85.97 28.28 -82.08
CA THR A 79 84.63 27.68 -81.83
C THR A 79 84.43 27.08 -80.44
N THR A 80 85.24 27.52 -79.47
CA THR A 80 85.20 27.09 -78.07
C THR A 80 84.58 28.15 -77.16
N ILE A 81 84.03 29.25 -77.70
CA ILE A 81 83.43 30.32 -76.89
C ILE A 81 81.91 30.14 -76.81
N GLY A 82 81.40 29.97 -75.59
CA GLY A 82 79.97 29.89 -75.29
C GLY A 82 79.41 31.23 -74.79
N LEU A 83 78.13 31.48 -75.07
CA LEU A 83 77.36 32.58 -74.48
C LEU A 83 76.67 32.11 -73.20
N TYR A 84 76.86 32.84 -72.11
CA TYR A 84 76.22 32.54 -70.82
C TYR A 84 75.47 33.76 -70.32
N THR A 85 74.23 33.55 -69.88
CA THR A 85 73.33 34.62 -69.44
C THR A 85 72.83 34.36 -68.03
N ALA A 86 73.04 35.33 -67.13
CA ALA A 86 72.37 35.37 -65.83
C ALA A 86 71.11 36.23 -65.95
N PHE A 87 69.98 35.66 -65.57
CA PHE A 87 68.71 36.38 -65.45
C PHE A 87 68.51 36.77 -63.99
N SER A 88 68.21 38.04 -63.71
CA SER A 88 68.00 38.53 -62.34
C SER A 88 66.60 38.24 -61.80
N ASP A 89 65.68 37.80 -62.64
CA ASP A 89 64.28 37.58 -62.28
C ASP A 89 63.69 36.35 -63.00
N PRO A 90 62.66 35.69 -62.40
CA PRO A 90 61.99 34.53 -63.00
C PRO A 90 61.35 34.82 -64.37
N GLY A 91 61.03 36.09 -64.66
CA GLY A 91 60.48 36.54 -65.94
C GLY A 91 61.53 36.68 -67.05
N ARG A 92 62.82 36.64 -66.70
CA ARG A 92 63.96 36.85 -67.61
C ARG A 92 63.99 38.25 -68.23
N ASN A 93 63.42 39.23 -67.53
CA ASN A 93 63.25 40.60 -68.02
C ASN A 93 64.54 41.43 -67.94
N THR A 94 65.45 41.05 -67.04
CA THR A 94 66.77 41.67 -66.91
C THR A 94 67.87 40.61 -66.93
N ALA A 95 68.91 40.85 -67.74
CA ALA A 95 69.95 39.86 -67.99
C ALA A 95 71.33 40.48 -68.20
N ALA A 96 72.36 39.84 -67.64
CA ALA A 96 73.75 40.10 -67.96
C ALA A 96 74.33 38.89 -68.67
N SER A 97 75.02 39.13 -69.79
CA SER A 97 75.64 38.06 -70.57
C SER A 97 77.14 38.25 -70.68
N PHE A 98 77.87 37.14 -70.69
CA PHE A 98 79.30 37.12 -70.94
C PHE A 98 79.68 35.96 -71.85
N TYR A 99 80.85 36.11 -72.46
CA TYR A 99 81.46 35.07 -73.28
C TYR A 99 82.59 34.41 -72.50
N ALA A 100 82.60 33.08 -72.47
CA ALA A 100 83.68 32.32 -71.87
C ALA A 100 83.99 31.07 -72.69
N LYS A 101 85.22 30.59 -72.60
CA LYS A 101 85.57 29.30 -73.21
C LYS A 101 84.77 28.18 -72.54
N GLY A 102 84.06 27.39 -73.32
CA GLY A 102 83.26 26.26 -72.84
C GLY A 102 82.30 25.74 -73.88
N THR A 103 81.46 24.79 -73.48
CA THR A 103 80.54 24.06 -74.38
C THR A 103 79.27 24.85 -74.72
N GLY A 104 79.05 26.01 -74.09
CA GLY A 104 77.80 26.78 -74.22
C GLY A 104 76.62 26.17 -73.45
N SER A 105 76.87 25.18 -72.57
CA SER A 105 75.85 24.55 -71.70
C SER A 105 75.71 25.29 -70.37
N SER A 106 74.52 25.29 -69.76
CA SER A 106 74.29 25.97 -68.47
C SER A 106 75.30 25.64 -67.37
N PHE A 107 75.65 26.65 -66.56
CA PHE A 107 76.46 26.46 -65.35
C PHE A 107 75.59 26.20 -64.12
N TYR A 108 76.07 25.29 -63.28
CA TYR A 108 75.44 24.90 -62.02
C TYR A 108 76.46 25.01 -60.89
N THR A 109 75.97 25.13 -59.65
CA THR A 109 76.84 25.02 -58.48
C THR A 109 77.56 23.66 -58.47
N HIS A 110 78.79 23.62 -57.96
CA HIS A 110 79.59 22.39 -57.95
C HIS A 110 78.97 21.28 -57.08
N GLY A 111 78.22 21.67 -56.04
CA GLY A 111 77.48 20.77 -55.18
C GLY A 111 76.19 21.39 -54.66
N SER A 112 75.46 20.61 -53.89
CA SER A 112 74.27 21.03 -53.15
C SER A 112 74.59 21.02 -51.64
N SER A 113 73.82 21.78 -50.85
CA SER A 113 73.97 21.88 -49.39
C SER A 113 73.51 20.63 -48.64
N GLY A 114 72.94 19.64 -49.34
CA GLY A 114 72.46 18.39 -48.76
C GLY A 114 71.10 18.54 -48.06
N SER A 115 70.49 17.39 -47.75
CA SER A 115 69.22 17.32 -47.04
C SER A 115 69.44 17.48 -45.53
N HIS A 116 68.55 18.21 -44.84
CA HIS A 116 68.54 18.32 -43.39
C HIS A 116 67.12 18.13 -42.83
N THR A 117 67.04 17.79 -41.55
CA THR A 117 65.79 17.53 -40.84
C THR A 117 65.68 18.40 -39.60
N HIS A 118 64.45 18.75 -39.24
CA HIS A 118 64.13 19.42 -37.97
C HIS A 118 63.32 18.47 -37.08
N ASP A 119 63.80 18.32 -35.85
CA ASP A 119 63.08 17.60 -34.80
C ASP A 119 62.51 18.61 -33.80
N ILE A 120 61.22 18.47 -33.47
CA ILE A 120 60.56 19.25 -32.43
C ILE A 120 60.22 18.31 -31.28
N SER A 121 60.70 18.63 -30.08
CA SER A 121 60.43 17.87 -28.86
C SER A 121 59.36 18.57 -28.03
N LEU A 122 58.30 17.85 -27.68
CA LEU A 122 57.26 18.33 -26.77
C LEU A 122 57.41 17.64 -25.40
N PRO A 123 57.55 18.40 -24.29
CA PRO A 123 57.62 17.83 -22.95
C PRO A 123 56.35 17.07 -22.53
N ASP A 124 56.53 16.10 -21.65
CA ASP A 124 55.43 15.43 -20.95
C ASP A 124 54.62 16.45 -20.14
N HIS A 125 53.31 16.30 -20.14
CA HIS A 125 52.43 17.10 -19.30
C HIS A 125 51.25 16.28 -18.77
N SER A 126 50.69 16.75 -17.67
CA SER A 126 49.54 16.13 -16.99
C SER A 126 48.45 17.16 -16.74
N HIS A 127 47.20 16.70 -16.81
CA HIS A 127 46.04 17.50 -16.42
C HIS A 127 45.42 16.93 -15.14
N SER A 128 45.01 17.83 -14.25
CA SER A 128 44.29 17.49 -13.02
C SER A 128 43.01 18.30 -12.92
N ILE A 129 41.91 17.64 -12.59
CA ILE A 129 40.61 18.29 -12.38
C ILE A 129 40.21 18.06 -10.92
N SER A 130 39.86 19.15 -10.23
CA SER A 130 39.39 19.12 -8.84
C SER A 130 37.89 19.37 -8.79
N ILE A 131 37.15 18.44 -8.18
CA ILE A 131 35.71 18.55 -7.97
C ILE A 131 35.48 18.80 -6.48
N PRO A 132 35.01 20.00 -6.08
CA PRO A 132 34.72 20.30 -4.68
C PRO A 132 33.64 19.41 -4.08
N ASN A 133 33.65 19.30 -2.75
CA ASN A 133 32.55 18.70 -2.00
C ASN A 133 31.24 19.43 -2.33
N HIS A 134 30.20 18.65 -2.61
CA HIS A 134 28.85 19.15 -2.82
C HIS A 134 27.84 18.22 -2.14
N SER A 135 26.63 18.72 -1.94
CA SER A 135 25.52 17.97 -1.37
C SER A 135 24.30 18.04 -2.28
N HIS A 136 23.47 16.99 -2.22
CA HIS A 136 22.18 16.95 -2.86
C HIS A 136 21.09 16.95 -1.80
N SER A 137 20.11 17.84 -2.00
CA SER A 137 18.91 17.91 -1.18
C SER A 137 17.71 17.61 -2.07
N ILE A 138 16.87 16.66 -1.62
CA ILE A 138 15.59 16.37 -2.23
C ILE A 138 14.51 16.77 -1.22
N SER A 139 13.58 17.63 -1.66
CA SER A 139 12.42 18.02 -0.87
C SER A 139 11.20 17.27 -1.34
N ILE A 140 10.57 16.52 -0.42
CA ILE A 140 9.32 15.81 -0.67
C ILE A 140 8.19 16.60 0.00
N PRO A 141 7.25 17.18 -0.77
CA PRO A 141 6.11 17.91 -0.21
C PRO A 141 5.24 17.03 0.70
N ASN A 142 4.51 17.68 1.60
CA ASN A 142 3.43 17.05 2.34
C ASN A 142 2.43 16.42 1.37
N HIS A 143 2.07 15.17 1.62
CA HIS A 143 1.02 14.47 0.89
C HIS A 143 0.13 13.70 1.86
N THR A 144 -1.03 13.27 1.37
CA THR A 144 -2.03 12.50 2.11
C THR A 144 -2.30 11.20 1.39
N HIS A 145 -2.62 10.16 2.15
CA HIS A 145 -3.14 8.90 1.62
C HIS A 145 -4.61 8.76 2.00
N ASP A 146 -5.43 8.47 1.00
CA ASP A 146 -6.82 8.10 1.19
C ASP A 146 -6.98 6.60 0.96
N ILE A 147 -7.49 5.92 1.98
CA ILE A 147 -7.78 4.49 1.93
C ILE A 147 -9.30 4.35 2.06
N SER A 148 -9.91 3.76 1.04
CA SER A 148 -11.35 3.47 1.00
C SER A 148 -11.56 1.97 1.18
N ILE A 149 -12.27 1.60 2.25
CA ILE A 149 -12.70 0.22 2.49
C ILE A 149 -14.19 0.14 2.15
N PRO A 150 -14.59 -0.63 1.13
CA PRO A 150 -16.01 -0.80 0.79
C PRO A 150 -16.83 -1.42 1.92
N ASN A 151 -18.16 -1.26 1.85
CA ASN A 151 -19.08 -1.97 2.72
C ASN A 151 -18.84 -3.49 2.62
N HIS A 152 -18.59 -4.12 3.75
CA HIS A 152 -18.41 -5.57 3.86
C HIS A 152 -19.28 -6.13 5.00
N LYS A 153 -19.39 -7.45 5.07
CA LYS A 153 -20.11 -8.18 6.12
C LYS A 153 -19.16 -9.05 6.91
N HIS A 154 -19.44 -9.19 8.20
CA HIS A 154 -18.77 -10.14 9.07
C HIS A 154 -19.72 -11.27 9.40
N ASP A 155 -19.30 -12.48 9.09
CA ASP A 155 -19.96 -13.70 9.55
C ASP A 155 -19.26 -14.16 10.83
N ILE A 156 -19.98 -14.11 11.95
CA ILE A 156 -19.50 -14.59 13.24
C ILE A 156 -20.21 -15.91 13.51
N THR A 157 -19.44 -16.99 13.56
CA THR A 157 -19.94 -18.31 13.95
C THR A 157 -19.56 -18.54 15.40
N LEU A 158 -20.55 -18.63 16.28
CA LEU A 158 -20.32 -19.01 17.67
C LEU A 158 -20.32 -20.54 17.77
N PRO A 159 -19.27 -21.18 18.31
CA PRO A 159 -19.24 -22.62 18.50
C PRO A 159 -20.38 -23.09 19.41
N ASP A 160 -20.77 -24.36 19.25
CA ASP A 160 -21.70 -25.01 20.18
C ASP A 160 -21.14 -24.94 21.60
N HIS A 161 -21.93 -24.36 22.50
CA HIS A 161 -21.61 -24.27 23.92
C HIS A 161 -22.77 -24.81 24.74
N THR A 162 -22.45 -25.32 25.93
CA THR A 162 -23.43 -25.82 26.89
C THR A 162 -23.59 -24.82 28.03
N HIS A 163 -24.83 -24.58 28.44
CA HIS A 163 -25.11 -23.91 29.70
C HIS A 163 -25.20 -24.97 30.81
N GLU A 164 -24.59 -24.70 31.95
CA GLU A 164 -24.79 -25.52 33.14
C GLU A 164 -26.20 -25.31 33.69
N ILE A 165 -26.84 -26.41 34.11
CA ILE A 165 -28.13 -26.36 34.78
C ILE A 165 -27.87 -26.03 36.25
N GLU A 166 -28.36 -24.86 36.69
CA GLU A 166 -28.30 -24.46 38.09
C GLU A 166 -29.43 -25.14 38.87
N PHE A 167 -29.11 -26.22 39.58
CA PHE A 167 -30.06 -26.90 40.46
C PHE A 167 -30.14 -26.18 41.81
N GLY A 168 -31.32 -25.67 42.16
CA GLY A 168 -31.52 -24.94 43.41
C GLY A 168 -32.98 -24.85 43.86
N ILE A 169 -33.17 -24.50 45.13
CA ILE A 169 -34.47 -24.06 45.65
C ILE A 169 -34.48 -22.55 45.48
N PHE A 170 -35.12 -22.07 44.41
CA PHE A 170 -35.25 -20.64 44.16
C PHE A 170 -36.54 -20.12 44.78
N GLU A 171 -36.42 -19.05 45.54
CA GLU A 171 -37.57 -18.25 45.96
C GLU A 171 -38.01 -17.40 44.77
N LEU A 172 -39.29 -17.52 44.39
CA LEU A 172 -39.87 -16.62 43.42
C LEU A 172 -40.10 -15.27 44.11
N TYR A 173 -39.59 -14.19 43.51
CA TYR A 173 -39.78 -12.84 44.04
C TYR A 173 -41.21 -12.31 43.80
N GLU A 174 -42.01 -13.02 43.04
CA GLU A 174 -43.38 -12.64 42.70
C GLU A 174 -44.38 -13.41 43.57
N THR A 175 -45.25 -12.67 44.25
CA THR A 175 -46.38 -13.23 45.00
C THR A 175 -47.59 -13.29 44.06
N PRO A 176 -48.37 -14.39 44.06
CA PRO A 176 -49.65 -14.46 43.35
C PRO A 176 -50.56 -13.31 43.73
N SER A 177 -51.38 -12.81 42.79
CA SER A 177 -52.28 -11.68 43.04
C SER A 177 -53.74 -12.11 43.21
N LYS A 178 -54.11 -13.30 42.71
CA LYS A 178 -55.48 -13.84 42.84
C LYS A 178 -55.53 -15.36 42.67
N VAL A 179 -56.62 -15.97 43.15
CA VAL A 179 -56.99 -17.33 42.77
C VAL A 179 -58.35 -17.36 42.08
N THR A 180 -58.49 -18.18 41.05
CA THR A 180 -59.76 -18.49 40.41
C THR A 180 -60.33 -19.75 41.04
N ILE A 181 -61.57 -19.69 41.51
CA ILE A 181 -62.29 -20.83 42.08
C ILE A 181 -63.42 -21.21 41.12
N GLU A 182 -63.46 -22.47 40.71
CA GLU A 182 -64.52 -23.04 39.89
C GLU A 182 -65.17 -24.21 40.62
N VAL A 183 -66.50 -24.28 40.62
CA VAL A 183 -67.28 -25.36 41.22
C VAL A 183 -68.19 -25.96 40.17
N ASP A 184 -68.02 -27.25 39.88
CA ASP A 184 -68.71 -27.95 38.78
C ASP A 184 -68.62 -27.18 37.43
N GLY A 185 -67.46 -26.55 37.18
CA GLY A 185 -67.19 -25.73 35.99
C GLY A 185 -67.71 -24.28 36.04
N ASN A 186 -68.48 -23.89 37.08
CA ASN A 186 -68.94 -22.52 37.24
C ASN A 186 -67.93 -21.69 38.03
N THR A 187 -67.41 -20.61 37.43
CA THR A 187 -66.45 -19.70 38.08
C THR A 187 -67.13 -18.82 39.13
N LEU A 188 -66.52 -18.76 40.32
CA LEU A 188 -66.95 -17.86 41.40
C LEU A 188 -66.38 -16.45 41.17
N PRO A 189 -67.15 -15.39 41.47
CA PRO A 189 -66.64 -14.02 41.52
C PRO A 189 -65.76 -13.84 42.76
N PHE A 190 -64.50 -14.25 42.63
CA PHE A 190 -63.48 -14.17 43.67
C PHE A 190 -62.15 -13.75 43.03
N ASP A 191 -61.57 -12.65 43.51
CA ASP A 191 -60.41 -11.99 42.92
C ASP A 191 -59.30 -11.69 43.95
N SER A 192 -59.25 -12.49 45.02
CA SER A 192 -58.27 -12.36 46.10
C SER A 192 -57.41 -13.61 46.22
N ILE A 193 -56.32 -13.53 46.98
CA ILE A 193 -55.50 -14.68 47.41
C ILE A 193 -55.93 -15.28 48.75
N ARG A 194 -56.86 -14.64 49.45
CA ARG A 194 -57.36 -15.07 50.77
C ARG A 194 -58.87 -14.87 50.85
N GLY A 195 -59.57 -15.90 51.30
CA GLY A 195 -61.01 -15.88 51.54
C GLY A 195 -61.39 -16.84 52.65
N GLN A 196 -62.46 -16.53 53.36
CA GLN A 196 -63.05 -17.36 54.41
C GLN A 196 -64.55 -17.46 54.15
N ASP A 197 -65.15 -18.59 54.51
CA ASP A 197 -66.60 -18.84 54.42
C ASP A 197 -67.22 -18.55 53.04
N ILE A 198 -66.51 -18.90 51.97
CA ILE A 198 -67.00 -18.75 50.59
C ILE A 198 -68.16 -19.72 50.35
N ASN A 199 -69.34 -19.18 50.07
CA ASN A 199 -70.53 -19.99 49.82
C ASN A 199 -70.49 -20.65 48.43
N LEU A 200 -70.26 -21.96 48.39
CA LEU A 200 -70.20 -22.73 47.15
C LEU A 200 -71.56 -23.27 46.68
N ILE A 201 -72.59 -23.24 47.53
CA ILE A 201 -73.92 -23.82 47.25
C ILE A 201 -74.54 -23.30 45.93
N PRO A 202 -74.44 -22.00 45.59
CA PRO A 202 -75.03 -21.48 44.36
C PRO A 202 -74.43 -22.10 43.08
N TYR A 203 -73.19 -22.57 43.14
CA TYR A 203 -72.40 -23.04 42.00
C TYR A 203 -72.41 -24.56 41.84
N LEU A 204 -72.93 -25.29 42.83
CA LEU A 204 -73.17 -26.72 42.75
C LEU A 204 -74.32 -27.01 41.77
N ALA A 205 -74.16 -28.01 40.91
CA ALA A 205 -75.23 -28.40 39.98
C ALA A 205 -76.49 -28.91 40.71
N LYS A 206 -77.65 -28.47 40.21
CA LYS A 206 -78.99 -28.73 40.74
C LYS A 206 -79.83 -29.59 39.78
N ASP A 207 -80.85 -30.27 40.30
CA ASP A 207 -81.88 -30.94 39.50
C ASP A 207 -82.93 -29.93 38.99
N THR A 208 -83.90 -30.42 38.24
CA THR A 208 -85.02 -29.61 37.70
C THR A 208 -85.90 -29.00 38.78
N ASP A 209 -85.86 -29.54 40.01
CA ASP A 209 -86.62 -29.05 41.17
C ASP A 209 -85.80 -28.06 42.01
N GLY A 210 -84.60 -27.68 41.53
CA GLY A 210 -83.71 -26.73 42.20
C GLY A 210 -82.95 -27.30 43.41
N LYS A 211 -82.99 -28.62 43.63
CA LYS A 211 -82.25 -29.29 44.71
C LYS A 211 -80.86 -29.70 44.22
N LEU A 212 -79.90 -29.79 45.13
CA LEU A 212 -78.56 -30.28 44.82
C LEU A 212 -78.62 -31.72 44.33
N GLN A 213 -78.06 -32.03 43.15
CA GLN A 213 -78.03 -33.43 42.70
C GLN A 213 -77.07 -34.24 43.56
N ARG A 214 -77.47 -35.46 43.92
CA ARG A 214 -76.74 -36.35 44.83
C ARG A 214 -76.10 -37.50 44.05
N GLY A 215 -75.09 -38.14 44.64
CA GLY A 215 -74.45 -39.32 44.04
C GLY A 215 -73.44 -39.02 42.93
N ARG A 216 -73.04 -37.75 42.74
CA ARG A 216 -71.95 -37.35 41.84
C ARG A 216 -70.75 -36.81 42.62
N TYR A 217 -69.60 -36.79 41.97
CA TYR A 217 -68.47 -36.00 42.44
C TYR A 217 -68.73 -34.51 42.18
N VAL A 218 -68.39 -33.69 43.17
CA VAL A 218 -68.33 -32.23 43.03
C VAL A 218 -66.88 -31.88 42.77
N GLU A 219 -66.61 -31.19 41.67
CA GLU A 219 -65.26 -30.70 41.37
C GLU A 219 -65.10 -29.27 41.88
N ILE A 220 -64.13 -29.05 42.76
CA ILE A 220 -63.72 -27.72 43.22
C ILE A 220 -62.29 -27.49 42.71
N LYS A 221 -62.15 -26.63 41.71
CA LYS A 221 -60.86 -26.30 41.11
C LYS A 221 -60.41 -24.92 41.59
N ILE A 222 -59.23 -24.86 42.18
CA ILE A 222 -58.62 -23.62 42.67
C ILE A 222 -57.32 -23.42 41.87
N THR A 223 -57.25 -22.33 41.12
CA THR A 223 -56.13 -22.04 40.21
C THR A 223 -55.51 -20.68 40.56
N PRO A 224 -54.26 -20.62 41.02
CA PRO A 224 -53.57 -19.35 41.21
C PRO A 224 -53.13 -18.74 39.87
N ASP A 225 -53.00 -17.43 39.82
CA ASP A 225 -52.54 -16.68 38.63
C ASP A 225 -51.03 -16.80 38.36
N SER A 226 -50.25 -17.19 39.38
CA SER A 226 -48.85 -17.54 39.26
C SER A 226 -48.51 -18.78 40.10
N LEU A 227 -47.25 -19.22 40.09
CA LEU A 227 -46.80 -20.39 40.85
C LEU A 227 -47.02 -20.19 42.36
N ALA A 228 -47.94 -20.95 42.94
CA ALA A 228 -48.35 -20.82 44.33
C ALA A 228 -48.59 -22.17 45.02
N ARG A 229 -48.49 -22.17 46.35
CA ARG A 229 -49.05 -23.24 47.18
C ARG A 229 -50.46 -22.85 47.63
N ILE A 230 -51.43 -23.71 47.35
CA ILE A 230 -52.79 -23.55 47.86
C ILE A 230 -52.91 -24.26 49.21
N ASN A 231 -53.48 -23.57 50.20
CA ASN A 231 -53.93 -24.15 51.46
C ASN A 231 -55.42 -23.82 51.60
N ALA A 232 -56.27 -24.85 51.52
CA ALA A 232 -57.71 -24.70 51.56
C ALA A 232 -58.32 -25.77 52.46
N THR A 233 -59.36 -25.39 53.21
CA THR A 233 -60.19 -26.30 54.00
C THR A 233 -61.62 -26.23 53.47
N VAL A 234 -62.17 -27.37 53.05
CA VAL A 234 -63.56 -27.46 52.57
C VAL A 234 -64.40 -28.11 53.66
N THR A 235 -65.48 -27.44 54.07
CA THR A 235 -66.40 -27.94 55.10
C THR A 235 -67.77 -28.20 54.47
N GLY A 236 -68.23 -29.45 54.51
CA GLY A 236 -69.60 -29.81 54.16
C GLY A 236 -70.48 -29.97 55.39
N ARG A 237 -71.67 -29.36 55.39
CA ARG A 237 -72.70 -29.60 56.42
C ARG A 237 -73.91 -30.24 55.75
N LEU A 238 -74.23 -31.46 56.17
CA LEU A 238 -75.39 -32.19 55.69
C LEU A 238 -76.42 -32.29 56.81
N PHE A 239 -77.59 -31.70 56.60
CA PHE A 239 -78.75 -31.92 57.46
C PHE A 239 -79.65 -32.97 56.83
N ILE A 240 -79.91 -34.05 57.56
CA ILE A 240 -80.85 -35.10 57.18
C ILE A 240 -82.06 -34.93 58.08
N GLN A 241 -83.19 -34.49 57.53
CA GLN A 241 -84.47 -34.47 58.23
C GLN A 241 -85.31 -35.64 57.71
N SER A 242 -85.52 -36.65 58.56
CA SER A 242 -86.51 -37.70 58.29
C SER A 242 -87.90 -37.13 58.57
N ARG A 243 -88.78 -37.18 57.56
CA ARG A 243 -90.21 -36.97 57.74
C ARG A 243 -90.89 -38.32 57.60
N SER A 244 -91.16 -38.98 58.72
CA SER A 244 -92.09 -40.10 58.76
C SER A 244 -93.52 -39.56 58.68
N GLY A 245 -94.25 -39.92 57.63
CA GLY A 245 -95.67 -39.63 57.50
C GLY A 245 -96.27 -40.65 56.54
N GLY A 246 -96.75 -41.76 57.09
CA GLY A 246 -97.24 -42.91 56.32
C GLY A 246 -98.66 -42.73 55.79
N THR A 247 -99.07 -43.72 54.98
CA THR A 247 -100.31 -44.47 55.22
C THR A 247 -99.97 -45.95 55.05
N TYR A 248 -100.51 -46.75 55.97
CA TYR A 248 -100.36 -48.19 56.09
C TYR A 248 -100.91 -48.92 54.85
#